data_AF-A0A9D1YRJ4-F1
#
_entry.id   AF-A0A9D1YRJ4-F1
#
_cell.length_a   1.000
_cell.length_b   1.000
_cell.length_c   1.000
_cell.angle_alpha   90.00
_cell.angle_beta   90.00
_cell.angle_gamma   90.00
#
_symmetry.space_group_name_H-M   'P 1'
#
loop_
_entity.id
_entity.type
_entity.pdbx_description
1 polymer ?
#
loop_
_entity_poly.entity_id
_entity_poly.type
_entity_poly.pdbx_seq_one_letter_code
_entity_poly.pdbx_strand_id
1 'polypeptide(L)'
;MFLVTLVVLMLLVVVSINSIGLRRKYASYQEREQALEDQINAEEDRKLQIEEYRKYTQTKKYVEEVAKDKLGLVNPGEIIYKPEE
;
A
#
# COMPACT_ATOMS: atom_id res chain seq x y z
N MET A 1 -17.68 40.96 42.02
CA MET A 1 -16.32 40.51 41.65
C MET A 1 -16.13 39.01 41.87
N PHE A 2 -16.36 38.47 43.08
CA PHE A 2 -16.18 37.04 43.40
C PHE A 2 -17.00 36.05 42.52
N LEU A 3 -18.28 36.33 42.24
CA LEU A 3 -19.10 35.48 41.38
C LEU A 3 -18.60 35.45 39.92
N VAL A 4 -18.14 36.59 39.41
CA VAL A 4 -17.61 36.70 38.04
C VAL A 4 -16.31 35.89 37.93
N THR A 5 -15.42 36.00 38.92
CA THR A 5 -14.18 35.22 38.93
C THR A 5 -14.44 33.71 39.00
N LEU A 6 -15.46 33.27 39.75
CA LEU A 6 -15.83 31.86 39.86
C LEU A 6 -16.37 31.29 38.53
N VAL A 7 -17.21 32.05 37.82
CA VAL A 7 -17.72 31.65 36.51
C VAL A 7 -16.59 31.56 35.48
N VAL A 8 -15.67 32.52 35.47
CA VAL A 8 -14.50 32.48 34.57
C VAL A 8 -13.62 31.26 34.87
N LEU A 9 -13.40 30.93 36.15
CA LEU A 9 -12.62 29.76 36.55
C LEU A 9 -13.27 28.44 36.09
N MET A 10 -14.60 28.32 36.23
CA MET A 10 -15.36 27.18 35.71
C MET A 10 -15.23 27.04 34.19
N LEU A 11 -15.35 28.15 33.44
CA LEU A 11 -15.18 28.12 31.98
C LEU A 11 -13.77 27.68 31.57
N LEU A 12 -12.73 28.16 32.26
CA LEU A 12 -11.35 27.75 32.00
C LEU A 12 -11.13 26.25 32.22
N VAL A 13 -11.73 25.68 33.26
CA VAL A 13 -11.66 24.23 33.55
C VAL A 13 -12.33 23.43 32.43
N VAL A 14 -13.54 23.81 32.03
CA VAL A 14 -14.28 23.13 30.95
C VAL A 14 -13.51 23.17 29.63
N VAL A 15 -12.99 24.34 29.26
CA VAL A 15 -12.19 24.51 28.03
C VAL A 15 -10.92 23.66 28.09
N SER A 16 -10.26 23.60 29.25
CA SER A 16 -9.04 22.80 29.43
C SER A 16 -9.29 21.30 29.24
N ILE A 17 -10.38 20.77 29.81
CA ILE A 17 -10.76 19.36 29.64
C ILE A 17 -11.05 19.05 28.16
N ASN A 18 -11.84 19.91 27.50
CA ASN A 18 -12.18 19.74 26.09
C ASN A 18 -10.94 19.86 25.18
N SER A 19 -10.01 20.75 25.50
CA SER A 19 -8.76 20.94 24.76
C SER A 19 -7.89 19.67 24.79
N ILE A 20 -7.79 19.01 25.95
CA ILE A 20 -7.04 17.75 26.09
C ILE A 20 -7.69 16.65 25.23
N GLY A 21 -9.02 16.53 25.27
CA GLY A 21 -9.76 15.58 24.44
C GLY A 21 -9.55 15.82 22.95
N LEU A 22 -9.57 17.08 22.51
CA LEU A 22 -9.36 17.45 21.12
C LEU A 22 -7.93 17.15 20.64
N ARG A 23 -6.91 17.42 21.47
CA ARG A 23 -5.51 17.08 21.17
C ARG A 23 -5.31 15.58 20.98
N ARG A 24 -5.95 14.75 21.82
CA ARG A 24 -5.89 13.27 21.67
C ARG A 24 -6.53 12.80 20.37
N LYS A 25 -7.70 13.35 20.03
CA LYS A 25 -8.35 13.04 18.74
C LYS A 25 -7.47 13.45 17.57
N TYR A 26 -6.89 14.65 17.62
CA TYR A 26 -5.98 15.13 16.59
C TYR A 26 -4.79 14.20 16.39
N ALA A 27 -4.10 13.78 17.47
CA ALA A 27 -3.00 12.82 17.39
C ALA A 27 -3.45 11.48 16.78
N SER A 28 -4.60 10.95 17.18
CA SER A 28 -5.13 9.70 16.61
C SER A 28 -5.50 9.81 15.13
N TYR A 29 -5.92 11.00 14.67
CA TYR A 29 -6.20 11.22 13.26
C TYR A 29 -4.90 11.31 12.45
N GLN A 30 -3.86 11.97 12.98
CA GLN A 30 -2.56 11.99 12.31
C GLN A 30 -1.95 10.58 12.17
N GLU A 31 -2.02 9.74 13.19
CA GLU A 31 -1.55 8.36 13.09
C GLU A 31 -2.33 7.56 12.03
N ARG A 32 -3.65 7.75 11.96
CA ARG A 32 -4.48 7.11 10.94
C ARG A 32 -4.18 7.61 9.54
N GLU A 33 -3.93 8.91 9.39
CA GLU A 33 -3.56 9.51 8.11
C GLU A 33 -2.26 8.91 7.59
N GLN A 34 -1.22 8.86 8.43
CA GLN A 34 0.05 8.21 8.07
C GLN A 34 -0.12 6.74 7.71
N ALA A 35 -0.87 5.98 8.52
CA ALA A 35 -1.11 4.57 8.24
C ALA A 35 -1.90 4.33 6.94
N LEU A 36 -2.77 5.28 6.55
CA LEU A 36 -3.50 5.22 5.28
C LEU A 36 -2.61 5.61 4.10
N GLU A 37 -1.76 6.63 4.25
CA GLU A 37 -0.77 7.01 3.24
C GLU A 37 0.19 5.86 2.95
N ASP A 38 0.69 5.17 3.98
CA ASP A 38 1.56 4.00 3.82
C ASP A 38 0.85 2.87 3.06
N GLN A 39 -0.44 2.63 3.33
CA GLN A 39 -1.24 1.64 2.61
C GLN A 39 -1.44 2.03 1.15
N ILE A 40 -1.69 3.30 0.86
CA ILE A 40 -1.84 3.81 -0.51
C ILE A 40 -0.54 3.59 -1.28
N ASN A 41 0.60 3.99 -0.71
CA ASN A 41 1.90 3.83 -1.34
C ASN A 41 2.22 2.35 -1.62
N ALA A 42 1.96 1.47 -0.65
CA ALA A 42 2.17 0.03 -0.83
C ALA A 42 1.30 -0.57 -1.95
N GLU A 43 0.04 -0.15 -2.07
CA GLU A 43 -0.85 -0.59 -3.14
C GLU A 43 -0.48 0.01 -4.51
N GLU A 44 0.02 1.25 -4.56
CA GLU A 44 0.56 1.85 -5.78
C GLU A 44 1.80 1.09 -6.29
N ASP A 45 2.74 0.76 -5.40
CA ASP A 45 3.90 -0.05 -5.73
C ASP A 45 3.50 -1.44 -6.23
N ARG A 46 2.54 -2.07 -5.56
CA ARG A 46 2.00 -3.37 -5.98
C ARG A 46 1.33 -3.28 -7.36
N LYS A 47 0.61 -2.21 -7.64
CA LYS A 47 -0.02 -1.96 -8.94
C LYS A 47 1.04 -1.82 -10.04
N LEU A 48 2.13 -1.09 -9.79
CA LEU A 48 3.24 -0.96 -10.72
C LEU A 48 3.89 -2.32 -11.03
N GLN A 49 4.16 -3.13 -9.99
CA GLN A 49 4.71 -4.48 -10.16
C GLN A 49 3.80 -5.38 -11.00
N ILE A 50 2.48 -5.32 -10.75
CA ILE A 50 1.50 -6.09 -11.54
C ILE A 50 1.48 -5.62 -12.99
N GLU A 51 1.57 -4.31 -13.25
CA GLU A 51 1.62 -3.77 -14.61
C GLU A 51 2.89 -4.19 -15.35
N GLU A 52 4.04 -4.15 -14.68
CA GLU A 52 5.32 -4.62 -15.22
C GLU A 52 5.27 -6.12 -15.52
N TYR A 53 4.75 -6.93 -14.58
CA TYR A 53 4.56 -8.36 -14.80
C TYR A 53 3.58 -8.65 -15.94
N ARG A 54 2.50 -7.87 -16.09
CA ARG A 54 1.59 -7.98 -17.24
C ARG A 54 2.33 -7.68 -18.54
N LYS A 55 3.16 -6.64 -18.59
CA LYS A 55 3.97 -6.31 -19.78
C LYS A 55 4.94 -7.44 -20.10
N TYR A 56 5.63 -7.99 -19.09
CA TYR A 56 6.57 -9.10 -19.24
C TYR A 56 5.90 -10.38 -19.76
N THR A 57 4.77 -10.77 -19.17
CA THR A 57 4.01 -11.96 -19.60
C THR A 57 3.37 -11.81 -20.98
N GLN A 58 3.13 -10.58 -21.43
CA GLN A 58 2.67 -10.30 -22.79
C GLN A 58 3.80 -10.27 -23.83
N THR A 59 5.07 -10.37 -23.42
CA THR A 59 6.18 -10.46 -24.38
C THR A 59 6.13 -11.78 -25.15
N LYS A 60 6.49 -11.73 -26.44
CA LYS A 60 6.60 -12.93 -27.28
C LYS A 60 7.56 -13.98 -26.70
N LYS A 61 8.59 -13.53 -25.96
CA LYS A 61 9.58 -14.38 -25.32
C LYS A 61 8.99 -15.24 -24.19
N TYR A 62 8.15 -14.65 -23.33
CA TYR A 62 7.46 -15.41 -22.28
C TYR A 62 6.48 -16.43 -22.87
N VAL A 63 5.77 -16.07 -23.94
CA VAL A 63 4.88 -17.00 -24.66
C VAL A 63 5.68 -18.16 -25.28
N GLU A 64 6.84 -17.87 -25.88
CA GLU A 64 7.72 -18.88 -26.45
C GLU A 64 8.32 -19.81 -25.38
N GLU A 65 8.78 -19.27 -24.25
CA GLU A 65 9.28 -20.05 -23.12
C GLU A 65 8.20 -20.95 -22.52
N VAL A 66 6.98 -20.44 -22.31
CA VAL A 66 5.85 -21.24 -21.82
C VAL A 66 5.42 -22.29 -22.84
N ALA A 67 5.46 -21.99 -24.14
CA ALA A 67 5.18 -22.94 -25.21
C ALA A 67 6.24 -24.06 -25.28
N LYS A 68 7.52 -23.71 -25.13
CA LYS A 68 8.64 -24.66 -25.06
C LYS A 68 8.52 -25.58 -23.84
N ASP A 69 8.30 -25.00 -22.66
CA ASP A 69 8.27 -25.73 -21.38
C ASP A 69 7.00 -26.58 -21.21
N LYS A 70 5.82 -26.00 -21.46
CA LYS A 70 4.53 -26.68 -21.21
C LYS A 70 4.03 -27.52 -22.37
N LEU A 71 4.26 -27.07 -23.61
CA LEU A 71 3.75 -27.73 -24.81
C LEU A 71 4.83 -28.50 -25.57
N GLY A 72 6.09 -28.42 -25.13
CA GLY A 72 7.21 -29.08 -25.82
C GLY A 72 7.45 -28.54 -27.24
N LEU A 73 6.94 -27.34 -27.53
CA LEU A 73 7.03 -26.75 -28.86
C LEU A 73 8.46 -26.29 -29.12
N VAL A 74 8.98 -26.59 -30.31
CA VAL A 74 10.32 -26.17 -30.75
C VAL A 74 10.23 -25.23 -31.93
N ASN A 75 11.20 -24.33 -32.07
CA ASN A 75 11.27 -23.51 -33.26
C ASN A 75 11.66 -24.37 -34.48
N PRO A 76 11.15 -24.06 -35.68
CA PRO A 76 11.51 -24.77 -36.89
C PRO A 76 13.04 -24.69 -37.13
N GLY A 77 13.72 -25.84 -37.10
CA GLY A 77 15.17 -25.95 -37.24
C GLY A 77 15.96 -26.09 -35.93
N GLU A 78 15.30 -26.08 -34.77
CA GLU A 78 15.93 -26.26 -33.45
C GLU A 78 16.13 -27.77 -33.15
N ILE A 79 17.37 -28.20 -32.90
CA ILE A 79 17.73 -29.60 -32.59
C ILE A 79 17.79 -29.77 -31.06
N ILE A 80 16.87 -30.53 -30.48
CA ILE A 80 16.92 -30.87 -29.05
C ILE A 80 17.87 -32.06 -28.85
N TYR A 81 18.91 -31.87 -28.05
CA TYR A 81 19.69 -32.97 -27.46
C TYR A 81 19.09 -33.32 -26.09
N LYS A 82 18.48 -34.50 -25.98
CA LYS A 82 18.20 -35.12 -24.68
C LYS A 82 19.38 -36.05 -24.36
N PRO A 83 20.04 -35.92 -23.20
CA PRO A 83 21.02 -36.91 -22.76
C PRO A 83 20.30 -38.25 -22.60
N GLU A 84 20.86 -39.31 -23.17
CA GLU A 84 20.47 -40.69 -22.84
C GLU A 84 20.86 -40.93 -21.38
N GLU A 85 19.92 -41.38 -20.55
CA GLU A 85 20.24 -41.97 -19.23
C GLU A 85 20.98 -43.30 -19.39
#